data_AF-A0A350XLM0-F1
#
_entry.id   AF-A0A350XLM0-F1
#
_cell.length_a   1.000
_cell.length_b   1.000
_cell.length_c   1.000
_cell.angle_alpha   90.00
_cell.angle_beta   90.00
_cell.angle_gamma   90.00
#
_symmetry.space_group_name_H-M   'P 1'
#
loop_
_entity.id
_entity.type
_entity.pdbx_description
1 polymer ?
#
loop_
_entity_poly.entity_id
_entity_poly.type
_entity_poly.pdbx_seq_one_letter_code
_entity_poly.pdbx_strand_id
1 'polypeptide(L)'
;MSDPRNREVVYAAGDPQTGNLVTPINGSGFTKAFLSNLPAYRKGLSPLRRGLEVGMAHGYWLFGPFAYTSQFRLSKVADVVGLIEAILLIVIASLAMSLYANSNPPKPVVVDPLPEAPASFSTQEGWTDFSSGFLVGGIGGAAFAYVLYLAFKSGVFQAFGSFGA
;
A
#
# COMPACT_ATOMS: atom_id res chain seq x y z
N MET A 1 24.78 36.94 -3.32
CA MET A 1 23.70 35.96 -3.54
C MET A 1 22.46 36.30 -2.69
N SER A 2 21.84 37.47 -2.90
CA SER A 2 20.67 37.93 -2.14
C SER A 2 19.37 37.92 -2.96
N ASP A 3 19.45 37.80 -4.28
CA ASP A 3 18.28 37.68 -5.16
C ASP A 3 17.61 36.32 -4.97
N PRO A 4 16.32 36.27 -4.54
CA PRO A 4 15.59 35.02 -4.36
C PRO A 4 15.49 34.15 -5.62
N ARG A 5 15.63 34.74 -6.82
CA ARG A 5 15.57 34.02 -8.10
C ARG A 5 16.79 33.13 -8.36
N ASN A 6 17.91 33.40 -7.70
CA ASN A 6 19.14 32.63 -7.84
C ASN A 6 19.20 31.42 -6.89
N ARG A 7 18.10 31.09 -6.21
CA ARG A 7 18.00 29.89 -5.38
C ARG A 7 17.67 28.69 -6.26
N GLU A 8 18.63 27.80 -6.43
CA GLU A 8 18.43 26.54 -7.13
C GLU A 8 17.59 25.59 -6.29
N VAL A 9 16.59 24.98 -6.92
CA VAL A 9 15.69 23.99 -6.30
C VAL A 9 15.85 22.60 -6.92
N VAL A 10 16.62 22.51 -8.02
CA VAL A 10 16.99 21.26 -8.68
C VAL A 10 18.51 21.19 -8.75
N TYR A 11 19.08 20.08 -8.30
CA TYR A 11 20.53 19.87 -8.27
C TYR A 11 20.85 18.38 -8.37
N ALA A 12 22.09 18.03 -8.70
CA ALA A 12 22.50 16.62 -8.80
C ALA A 12 22.44 15.92 -7.43
N ALA A 13 21.99 14.66 -7.42
CA ALA A 13 21.99 13.82 -6.21
C ALA A 13 23.42 13.30 -5.93
N GLY A 14 24.32 14.20 -5.52
CA GLY A 14 25.73 13.89 -5.34
C GLY A 14 26.51 14.03 -6.65
N ASP A 15 26.92 12.91 -7.25
CA ASP A 15 27.69 12.90 -8.50
C ASP A 15 26.79 13.29 -9.69
N PRO A 16 27.08 14.39 -10.43
CA PRO A 16 26.29 14.82 -11.58
C PRO A 16 26.31 13.84 -12.77
N GLN A 17 27.20 12.85 -12.79
CA GLN A 17 27.18 11.77 -13.79
C GLN A 17 26.13 10.69 -13.49
N THR A 18 25.63 10.66 -12.24
CA THR A 18 24.51 9.79 -11.86
C THR A 18 23.22 10.38 -12.42
N GLY A 19 22.40 9.54 -13.07
CA GLY A 19 21.16 9.94 -13.74
C GLY A 19 20.00 10.34 -12.81
N ASN A 20 20.29 11.00 -11.69
CA ASN A 20 19.34 11.35 -10.65
C ASN A 20 19.49 12.82 -10.21
N LEU A 21 18.38 13.55 -10.27
CA LEU A 21 18.29 14.94 -9.84
C LEU A 21 17.44 15.03 -8.58
N VAL A 22 17.95 15.75 -7.58
CA VAL A 22 17.17 16.18 -6.44
C VAL A 22 16.28 17.33 -6.88
N THR A 23 14.99 17.19 -6.62
CA THR A 23 13.91 18.12 -6.96
C THR A 23 13.05 18.37 -5.72
N PRO A 24 12.16 19.38 -5.71
CA PRO A 24 11.20 19.54 -4.62
C PRO A 24 10.28 18.33 -4.41
N ILE A 25 10.09 17.48 -5.43
CA ILE A 25 9.23 16.31 -5.36
C ILE A 25 9.91 15.15 -4.63
N ASN A 26 11.16 14.79 -4.96
CA ASN A 26 11.88 13.67 -4.31
C ASN A 26 12.77 14.12 -3.13
N GLY A 27 13.21 15.37 -3.11
CA GLY A 27 14.20 15.89 -2.17
C GLY A 27 13.63 16.61 -0.95
N SER A 28 12.34 16.97 -0.97
CA SER A 28 11.70 17.72 0.12
C SER A 28 11.65 16.94 1.43
N GLY A 29 11.68 17.66 2.54
CA GLY A 29 11.54 17.06 3.88
C GLY A 29 10.21 16.31 4.05
N PHE A 30 9.13 16.82 3.45
CA PHE A 30 7.83 16.15 3.46
C PHE A 30 7.87 14.79 2.77
N THR A 31 8.34 14.72 1.51
CA THR A 31 8.39 13.45 0.77
C THR A 31 9.26 12.42 1.48
N LYS A 32 10.44 12.83 1.97
CA LYS A 32 11.33 11.96 2.74
C LYS A 32 10.65 11.43 4.00
N ALA A 33 10.03 12.31 4.78
CA ALA A 33 9.33 11.92 6.00
C ALA A 33 8.16 10.97 5.70
N PHE A 34 7.34 11.28 4.69
CA PHE A 34 6.22 10.45 4.28
C PHE A 34 6.67 9.05 3.84
N LEU A 35 7.61 8.97 2.89
CA LEU A 35 8.12 7.69 2.39
C LEU A 35 8.82 6.88 3.48
N SER A 36 9.62 7.52 4.34
CA SER A 36 10.32 6.84 5.43
C SER A 36 9.37 6.23 6.46
N ASN A 37 8.14 6.73 6.54
CA ASN A 37 7.11 6.23 7.44
C ASN A 37 6.15 5.25 6.76
N LEU A 38 6.25 5.02 5.44
CA LEU A 38 5.47 3.98 4.78
C LEU A 38 5.90 2.59 5.25
N PRO A 39 4.98 1.61 5.33
CA PRO A 39 5.31 0.26 5.82
C PRO A 39 6.46 -0.41 5.05
N ALA A 40 6.63 -0.11 3.76
CA ALA A 40 7.73 -0.63 2.96
C ALA A 40 9.12 -0.18 3.46
N TYR A 41 9.25 1.05 3.96
CA TYR A 41 10.54 1.66 4.32
C TYR A 41 10.70 1.93 5.83
N ARG A 42 9.61 1.90 6.60
CA ARG A 42 9.61 2.21 8.04
C ARG A 42 10.60 1.33 8.79
N LYS A 43 11.50 1.91 9.58
CA LYS A 43 12.50 1.13 10.33
C LYS A 43 11.83 0.32 11.46
N GLY A 44 12.43 -0.81 11.82
CA GLY A 44 11.98 -1.62 12.96
C GLY A 44 10.75 -2.52 12.75
N LEU A 45 10.24 -2.65 11.51
CA LEU A 45 9.16 -3.59 11.20
C LEU A 45 9.71 -4.91 10.63
N SER A 46 9.16 -6.03 11.11
CA SER A 46 9.36 -7.34 10.50
C SER A 46 8.71 -7.42 9.11
N PRO A 47 9.21 -8.26 8.18
CA PRO A 47 8.65 -8.35 6.84
C PRO A 47 7.17 -8.74 6.83
N LEU A 48 6.78 -9.66 7.73
CA LEU A 48 5.39 -10.04 7.96
C LEU A 48 4.49 -8.85 8.31
N ARG A 49 4.92 -8.00 9.26
CA ARG A 49 4.14 -6.83 9.69
C ARG A 49 4.01 -5.78 8.58
N ARG A 50 5.06 -5.61 7.76
CA ARG A 50 4.99 -4.76 6.57
C ARG A 50 3.96 -5.29 5.58
N GLY A 51 4.03 -6.59 5.28
CA GLY A 51 3.06 -7.26 4.43
C GLY A 51 1.64 -7.09 4.94
N LEU A 52 1.43 -7.24 6.26
CA LEU A 52 0.13 -7.06 6.90
C LEU A 52 -0.45 -5.66 6.71
N GLU A 53 0.31 -4.60 7.04
CA GLU A 53 -0.15 -3.21 6.88
C GLU A 53 -0.44 -2.88 5.40
N VAL A 54 0.42 -3.34 4.47
CA VAL A 54 0.21 -3.14 3.03
C VAL A 54 -1.01 -3.93 2.55
N GLY A 55 -1.15 -5.18 2.96
CA GLY A 55 -2.28 -6.04 2.63
C GLY A 55 -3.59 -5.43 3.10
N MET A 56 -3.67 -5.00 4.36
CA MET A 56 -4.87 -4.35 4.92
C MET A 56 -5.32 -3.15 4.09
N ALA A 57 -4.38 -2.27 3.73
CA ALA A 57 -4.69 -1.11 2.90
C ALA A 57 -5.21 -1.54 1.51
N HIS A 58 -4.56 -2.50 0.86
CA HIS A 58 -4.93 -2.98 -0.48
C HIS A 58 -6.28 -3.72 -0.47
N GLY A 59 -6.51 -4.60 0.49
CA GLY A 59 -7.79 -5.29 0.64
C GLY A 59 -8.95 -4.33 0.87
N TYR A 60 -8.74 -3.33 1.72
CA TYR A 60 -9.78 -2.35 2.07
C TYR A 60 -10.29 -1.58 0.85
N TRP A 61 -9.39 -0.99 0.06
CA TRP A 61 -9.83 -0.14 -1.06
C TRP A 61 -10.33 -0.96 -2.26
N LEU A 62 -9.78 -2.17 -2.49
CA LEU A 62 -10.14 -3.02 -3.63
C LEU A 62 -11.62 -3.46 -3.59
N PHE A 63 -12.22 -3.57 -2.41
CA PHE A 63 -13.65 -3.85 -2.28
C PHE A 63 -14.51 -2.85 -3.06
N GLY A 64 -14.16 -1.56 -3.04
CA GLY A 64 -14.97 -0.49 -3.65
C GLY A 64 -15.18 -0.66 -5.16
N PRO A 65 -14.11 -0.69 -5.98
CA PRO A 65 -14.24 -0.89 -7.41
C PRO A 65 -15.04 -2.14 -7.78
N PHE A 66 -14.83 -3.27 -7.12
CA PHE A 66 -15.57 -4.49 -7.43
C PHE A 66 -17.05 -4.40 -7.01
N ALA A 67 -17.36 -3.84 -5.84
CA ALA A 67 -18.75 -3.68 -5.41
C ALA A 67 -19.57 -2.77 -6.34
N TYR A 68 -18.97 -1.69 -6.85
CA TYR A 68 -19.71 -0.67 -7.62
C TYR A 68 -19.57 -0.78 -9.14
N THR A 69 -18.47 -1.32 -9.63
CA THR A 69 -18.16 -1.34 -11.08
C THR A 69 -18.09 -2.75 -11.68
N SER A 70 -18.31 -3.80 -10.88
CA SER A 70 -18.41 -5.16 -11.40
C SER A 70 -19.62 -5.33 -12.33
N GLN A 71 -19.56 -6.39 -13.15
CA GLN A 71 -20.68 -6.84 -13.97
C GLN A 71 -21.94 -7.15 -13.13
N PHE A 72 -21.76 -7.52 -11.86
CA PHE A 72 -22.84 -7.87 -10.94
C PHE A 72 -23.40 -6.68 -10.15
N ARG A 73 -22.96 -5.44 -10.42
CA ARG A 73 -23.35 -4.23 -9.65
C ARG A 73 -24.86 -3.96 -9.55
N LEU A 74 -25.65 -4.46 -10.50
CA LEU A 74 -27.12 -4.32 -10.51
C LEU A 74 -27.85 -5.54 -9.91
N SER A 75 -27.12 -6.53 -9.43
CA SER A 75 -27.69 -7.73 -8.83
C SER A 75 -27.88 -7.57 -7.32
N LYS A 76 -28.75 -8.39 -6.73
CA LYS A 76 -28.94 -8.45 -5.26
C LYS A 76 -27.71 -8.96 -4.51
N VAL A 77 -26.74 -9.55 -5.21
CA VAL A 77 -25.52 -10.14 -4.65
C VAL A 77 -24.27 -9.31 -4.93
N ALA A 78 -24.42 -8.09 -5.47
CA ALA A 78 -23.32 -7.20 -5.85
C ALA A 78 -22.26 -7.05 -4.76
N ASP A 79 -22.71 -6.83 -3.52
CA ASP A 79 -21.83 -6.57 -2.38
C ASP A 79 -20.96 -7.79 -2.03
N VAL A 80 -21.55 -8.99 -1.99
CA VAL A 80 -20.83 -10.24 -1.70
C VAL A 80 -19.90 -10.62 -2.84
N VAL A 81 -20.34 -10.44 -4.08
CA VAL A 81 -19.50 -10.66 -5.26
C VAL A 81 -18.30 -9.71 -5.24
N GLY A 82 -18.51 -8.44 -4.90
CA GLY A 82 -17.43 -7.47 -4.75
C GLY A 82 -16.38 -7.88 -3.71
N LEU A 83 -16.81 -8.45 -2.59
CA LEU A 83 -15.90 -9.03 -1.58
C LEU A 83 -15.11 -10.22 -2.14
N ILE A 84 -15.78 -11.15 -2.83
CA ILE A 84 -15.13 -12.35 -3.41
C ILE A 84 -14.11 -11.94 -4.47
N GLU A 85 -14.46 -11.01 -5.36
CA GLU A 85 -13.56 -10.50 -6.41
C GLU A 85 -12.33 -9.80 -5.80
N ALA A 86 -12.52 -9.00 -4.74
CA ALA A 86 -11.41 -8.37 -4.02
C ALA A 86 -10.48 -9.40 -3.37
N ILE A 87 -11.03 -10.41 -2.68
CA ILE A 87 -10.25 -11.50 -2.08
C ILE A 87 -9.49 -12.29 -3.15
N LEU A 88 -10.14 -12.60 -4.27
CA LEU A 88 -9.51 -13.33 -5.37
C LEU A 88 -8.30 -12.56 -5.93
N LEU A 89 -8.44 -11.24 -6.11
CA LEU A 89 -7.32 -10.41 -6.56
C LEU A 89 -6.17 -10.38 -5.54
N ILE A 90 -6.47 -10.32 -4.24
CA ILE A 90 -5.46 -10.44 -3.18
C ILE A 90 -4.73 -11.78 -3.25
N VAL A 91 -5.44 -12.90 -3.44
CA VAL A 91 -4.84 -14.24 -3.59
C VAL A 91 -3.91 -14.30 -4.79
N ILE A 92 -4.34 -13.75 -5.94
CA ILE A 92 -3.51 -13.70 -7.16
C ILE A 92 -2.26 -12.84 -6.92
N ALA A 93 -2.40 -11.67 -6.29
CA ALA A 93 -1.27 -10.81 -5.96
C ALA A 93 -0.29 -11.48 -4.99
N SER A 94 -0.78 -12.17 -3.95
CA SER A 94 0.05 -12.97 -3.04
C SER A 94 0.80 -14.08 -3.78
N LEU A 95 0.14 -14.79 -4.69
CA LEU A 95 0.82 -15.79 -5.51
C LEU A 95 1.92 -15.17 -6.37
N ALA A 96 1.65 -14.03 -7.01
CA ALA A 96 2.65 -13.31 -7.80
C ALA A 96 3.86 -12.89 -6.96
N MET A 97 3.65 -12.41 -5.73
CA MET A 97 4.75 -12.10 -4.81
C MET A 97 5.52 -13.35 -4.37
N SER A 98 4.84 -14.47 -4.14
CA SER A 98 5.51 -15.75 -3.83
C SER A 98 6.34 -16.24 -5.02
N LEU A 99 5.85 -16.11 -6.26
CA LEU A 99 6.63 -16.42 -7.46
C LEU A 99 7.85 -15.50 -7.59
N TYR A 100 7.68 -14.20 -7.35
CA TYR A 100 8.77 -13.23 -7.33
C TYR A 100 9.83 -13.60 -6.29
N ALA A 101 9.43 -13.97 -5.07
CA ALA A 101 10.33 -14.41 -4.01
C ALA A 101 11.19 -15.61 -4.45
N ASN A 102 10.59 -16.58 -5.12
CA ASN A 102 11.25 -17.81 -5.59
C ASN A 102 12.10 -17.60 -6.86
N SER A 103 12.01 -16.43 -7.51
CA SER A 103 12.77 -16.12 -8.72
C SER A 103 14.20 -15.60 -8.46
N ASN A 104 14.65 -15.58 -7.19
CA ASN A 104 15.91 -14.96 -6.75
C ASN A 104 16.00 -13.49 -7.17
N PRO A 105 15.13 -12.62 -6.62
CA PRO A 105 15.03 -11.24 -7.06
C PRO A 105 16.33 -10.46 -6.76
N PRO A 106 16.68 -9.47 -7.61
CA PRO A 106 17.80 -8.58 -7.33
C PRO A 106 17.54 -7.75 -6.08
N LYS A 107 18.61 -7.19 -5.52
CA LYS A 107 18.50 -6.27 -4.37
C LYS A 107 17.66 -5.05 -4.75
N PRO A 108 16.90 -4.48 -3.79
CA PRO A 108 16.19 -3.23 -4.01
C PRO A 108 17.12 -2.11 -4.48
N VAL A 109 16.65 -1.32 -5.43
CA VAL A 109 17.39 -0.16 -5.95
C VAL A 109 17.45 0.93 -4.88
N VAL A 110 18.65 1.47 -4.67
CA VAL A 110 18.87 2.65 -3.81
C VAL A 110 18.77 3.90 -4.68
N VAL A 111 17.97 4.88 -4.26
CA VAL A 111 17.75 6.12 -4.99
C VAL A 111 17.92 7.28 -4.03
N ASP A 112 19.04 8.01 -4.11
CA ASP A 112 19.24 9.18 -3.26
C ASP A 112 18.27 10.31 -3.63
N PRO A 113 17.74 11.10 -2.68
CA PRO A 113 17.87 10.99 -1.23
C PRO A 113 16.67 10.26 -0.58
N LEU A 114 16.04 9.32 -1.29
CA LEU A 114 14.87 8.58 -0.83
C LEU A 114 15.27 7.51 0.21
N PRO A 115 14.34 7.07 1.07
CA PRO A 115 14.64 6.03 2.05
C PRO A 115 15.01 4.70 1.39
N GLU A 116 16.02 4.03 1.94
CA GLU A 116 16.43 2.70 1.50
C GLU A 116 15.43 1.63 1.94
N ALA A 117 15.26 0.63 1.09
CA ALA A 117 14.49 -0.55 1.43
C ALA A 117 15.18 -1.37 2.52
N PRO A 118 14.43 -2.05 3.41
CA PRO A 118 15.01 -2.92 4.43
C PRO A 118 15.76 -4.10 3.79
N ALA A 119 16.81 -4.58 4.47
CA ALA A 119 17.62 -5.72 4.03
C ALA A 119 16.79 -6.99 3.78
N SER A 120 15.66 -7.14 4.46
CA SER A 120 14.73 -8.26 4.25
C SER A 120 14.19 -8.36 2.83
N PHE A 121 14.09 -7.26 2.08
CA PHE A 121 13.68 -7.31 0.67
C PHE A 121 14.80 -7.73 -0.28
N SER A 122 15.99 -8.04 0.25
CA SER A 122 17.08 -8.67 -0.49
C SER A 122 17.09 -10.20 -0.34
N THR A 123 16.17 -10.79 0.43
CA THR A 123 16.13 -12.24 0.70
C THR A 123 14.80 -12.85 0.29
N GLN A 124 14.84 -14.11 -0.16
CA GLN A 124 13.64 -14.89 -0.49
C GLN A 124 12.72 -15.06 0.73
N GLU A 125 13.29 -15.30 1.91
CA GLU A 125 12.55 -15.46 3.17
C GLU A 125 11.77 -14.18 3.51
N GLY A 126 12.39 -13.01 3.39
CA GLY A 126 11.72 -11.75 3.67
C GLY A 126 10.56 -11.45 2.71
N TRP A 127 10.67 -11.82 1.43
CA TRP A 127 9.55 -11.74 0.48
C TRP A 127 8.45 -12.76 0.76
N THR A 128 8.81 -13.95 1.23
CA THR A 128 7.84 -15.00 1.61
C THR A 128 7.02 -14.58 2.83
N ASP A 129 7.66 -14.04 3.86
CA ASP A 129 7.01 -13.47 5.04
C ASP A 129 6.12 -12.29 4.67
N PHE A 130 6.61 -11.40 3.79
CA PHE A 130 5.83 -10.28 3.29
C PHE A 130 4.57 -10.74 2.55
N SER A 131 4.68 -11.73 1.66
CA SER A 131 3.54 -12.31 0.93
C SER A 131 2.50 -12.91 1.87
N SER A 132 2.94 -13.63 2.90
CA SER A 132 2.08 -14.21 3.93
C SER A 132 1.31 -13.13 4.71
N GLY A 133 2.01 -12.06 5.11
CA GLY A 133 1.39 -10.91 5.77
C GLY A 133 0.39 -10.21 4.85
N PHE A 134 0.73 -10.03 3.57
CA PHE A 134 -0.14 -9.39 2.59
C PHE A 134 -1.42 -10.18 2.36
N LEU A 135 -1.36 -11.52 2.30
CA LEU A 135 -2.54 -12.36 2.12
C LEU A 135 -3.53 -12.19 3.28
N VAL A 136 -3.03 -12.35 4.51
CA VAL A 136 -3.85 -12.24 5.73
C VAL A 136 -4.40 -10.82 5.86
N GLY A 137 -3.54 -9.81 5.66
CA GLY A 137 -3.94 -8.41 5.72
C GLY A 137 -4.96 -8.05 4.65
N GLY A 138 -4.78 -8.52 3.42
CA GLY A 138 -5.66 -8.24 2.29
C GLY A 138 -7.04 -8.86 2.44
N ILE A 139 -7.14 -10.12 2.87
CA ILE A 139 -8.43 -10.74 3.19
C ILE A 139 -9.11 -9.99 4.34
N GLY A 140 -8.37 -9.68 5.40
CA GLY A 140 -8.89 -8.92 6.55
C GLY A 140 -9.38 -7.52 6.17
N GLY A 141 -8.62 -6.80 5.35
CA GLY A 141 -8.96 -5.47 4.86
C GLY A 141 -10.22 -5.48 4.00
N ALA A 142 -10.34 -6.43 3.07
CA ALA A 142 -11.52 -6.58 2.22
C ALA A 142 -12.78 -6.94 3.04
N ALA A 143 -12.65 -7.88 3.97
CA ALA A 143 -13.73 -8.25 4.87
C ALA A 143 -14.17 -7.08 5.75
N PHE A 144 -13.21 -6.30 6.28
CA PHE A 144 -13.50 -5.11 7.08
C PHE A 144 -14.23 -4.03 6.27
N ALA A 145 -13.80 -3.77 5.03
CA ALA A 145 -14.49 -2.83 4.14
C ALA A 145 -15.93 -3.27 3.85
N TYR A 146 -16.14 -4.56 3.56
CA TYR A 146 -17.47 -5.13 3.33
C TYR A 146 -18.38 -4.99 4.56
N VAL A 147 -17.90 -5.34 5.75
CA VAL A 147 -18.68 -5.22 6.99
C VAL A 147 -19.02 -3.76 7.30
N LEU A 148 -18.07 -2.83 7.15
CA LEU A 148 -18.34 -1.41 7.32
C LEU A 148 -19.39 -0.92 6.33
N TYR A 149 -19.27 -1.31 5.06
CA TYR A 149 -20.23 -0.95 4.05
C TYR A 149 -21.63 -1.49 4.37
N LEU A 150 -21.76 -2.73 4.83
CA LEU A 150 -23.04 -3.27 5.30
C LEU A 150 -23.60 -2.49 6.49
N ALA A 151 -22.76 -2.09 7.45
CA ALA A 151 -23.18 -1.30 8.61
C ALA A 151 -23.72 0.08 8.19
N PHE A 152 -23.08 0.75 7.24
CA PHE A 152 -23.62 2.01 6.70
C PHE A 152 -24.91 1.79 5.90
N LYS A 153 -24.97 0.73 5.09
CA LYS A 153 -26.13 0.40 4.25
C LYS A 153 -27.36 -0.02 5.07
N SER A 154 -27.17 -0.67 6.21
CA SER A 154 -28.25 -1.10 7.11
C SER A 154 -28.88 0.05 7.90
N GLY A 155 -28.22 1.21 7.94
CA GLY A 155 -28.65 2.37 8.72
C GLY A 155 -28.46 2.23 10.23
N VAL A 156 -27.68 1.23 10.68
CA VAL A 156 -27.46 0.95 12.11
C VAL A 156 -26.94 2.19 12.86
N PHE A 157 -26.08 2.99 12.23
CA PHE A 157 -25.54 4.21 12.83
C PHE A 157 -26.58 5.33 12.96
N GLN A 158 -27.58 5.39 12.08
CA GLN A 158 -28.68 6.34 12.20
C GLN A 158 -29.63 5.94 13.33
N ALA A 159 -29.88 4.63 13.50
CA ALA A 159 -30.67 4.12 14.61
C ALA A 159 -30.03 4.47 15.96
N PHE A 160 -28.72 4.29 16.14
CA PHE A 160 -28.04 4.72 17.37
C PHE A 160 -28.09 6.24 17.60
N GLY A 161 -28.01 7.04 16.55
CA GLY A 161 -28.12 8.50 16.63
C GLY A 161 -29.51 9.00 17.07
N SER A 162 -30.58 8.24 16.78
CA SER A 162 -31.94 8.60 17.16
C SER A 162 -32.34 8.18 18.59
N PHE A 163 -31.59 7.29 19.25
CA PHE A 163 -31.84 6.90 20.65
C PHE A 163 -31.27 7.90 21.67
N GLY A 164 -30.50 8.89 21.22
CA GLY A 164 -29.88 9.92 22.06
C GLY A 164 -30.52 11.31 21.97
N ALA A 165 -31.64 11.46 21.26
CA ALA A 165 -32.40 12.71 21.10
C ALA A 165 -33.79 12.58 21.72
#